data_AF-U9VL65-F1
#
_entry.id   AF-U9VL65-F1
#
_cell.length_a   1.000
_cell.length_b   1.000
_cell.length_c   1.000
_cell.angle_alpha   90.00
_cell.angle_beta   90.00
_cell.angle_gamma   90.00
#
_symmetry.space_group_name_H-M   'P 1'
#
loop_
_entity.id
_entity.type
_entity.pdbx_description
1 polymer ?
#
loop_
_entity_poly.entity_id
_entity_poly.type
_entity_poly.pdbx_seq_one_letter_code
_entity_poly.pdbx_strand_id
1 'polypeptide(L)' 'MKKLLLAFAAITTSTTIAASIHLASLENPTDIQKQLSTTTNAIAVAGTTAIFGLLDDDLDDQNSGR' A
#
# COMPACT_ATOMS: atom_id res chain seq x y z
N MET A 1 -8.22 9.92 14.28
CA MET A 1 -8.42 9.75 12.82
C MET A 1 -7.17 9.21 12.12
N LYS A 2 -5.96 9.66 12.47
CA LYS A 2 -4.68 9.16 11.90
C LYS A 2 -4.50 7.63 11.99
N LYS A 3 -4.73 7.01 13.15
CA LYS A 3 -4.67 5.54 13.34
C LYS A 3 -5.62 4.74 12.43
N LEU A 4 -6.82 5.28 12.17
CA LEU A 4 -7.78 4.67 11.26
C LEU A 4 -7.25 4.74 9.82
N LEU A 5 -6.73 5.90 9.43
CA LEU A 5 -6.13 6.12 8.11
C LEU A 5 -4.90 5.23 7.88
N LEU A 6 -4.05 5.07 8.89
CA LEU A 6 -2.91 4.15 8.87
C LEU A 6 -3.36 2.69 8.71
N ALA A 7 -4.40 2.28 9.43
CA ALA A 7 -4.96 0.93 9.29
C ALA A 7 -5.53 0.69 7.88
N PHE A 8 -6.27 1.66 7.32
CA PHE A 8 -6.75 1.58 5.94
C PHE A 8 -5.60 1.50 4.94
N ALA A 9 -4.59 2.37 5.07
CA ALA A 9 -3.42 2.36 4.20
C ALA A 9 -2.69 1.01 4.24
N ALA A 10 -2.50 0.44 5.43
CA ALA A 10 -1.88 -0.87 5.62
C ALA A 10 -2.69 -2.01 4.97
N ILE A 11 -4.01 -2.03 5.16
CA ILE A 11 -4.89 -3.05 4.58
C ILE A 11 -4.91 -2.95 3.04
N THR A 12 -5.08 -1.74 2.50
CA THR A 12 -5.08 -1.53 1.04
C THR A 12 -3.73 -1.91 0.42
N THR A 13 -2.62 -1.52 1.05
CA THR A 13 -1.26 -1.85 0.59
C THR A 13 -1.03 -3.35 0.58
N SER A 14 -1.31 -4.05 1.68
CA SER A 14 -1.11 -5.50 1.77
C SER A 14 -1.97 -6.26 0.75
N THR A 15 -3.23 -5.87 0.57
CA THR A 15 -4.14 -6.49 -0.39
C THR A 15 -3.67 -6.30 -1.83
N THR A 16 -3.17 -5.11 -2.17
CA THR A 16 -2.70 -4.78 -3.53
C THR A 16 -1.38 -5.45 -3.87
N ILE A 17 -0.47 -5.60 -2.89
CA ILE A 17 0.75 -6.42 -3.05
C ILE A 17 0.37 -7.87 -3.37
N ALA A 18 -0.54 -8.46 -2.59
CA ALA A 18 -0.97 -9.84 -2.79
C ALA A 18 -1.59 -10.04 -4.19
N ALA A 19 -2.46 -9.12 -4.62
CA ALA A 19 -3.06 -9.16 -5.95
C ALA A 19 -2.02 -9.03 -7.08
N SER A 20 -1.06 -8.10 -6.95
CA SER A 20 -0.01 -7.88 -7.94
C SER A 20 0.87 -9.12 -8.12
N ILE A 21 1.29 -9.74 -7.01
CA ILE A 21 2.08 -10.99 -7.01
C ILE A 21 1.28 -12.13 -7.63
N HIS A 22 0.01 -12.28 -7.24
CA HIS A 22 -0.85 -13.34 -7.80
C HIS A 22 -0.97 -13.21 -9.32
N LEU A 23 -1.26 -12.01 -9.83
CA LEU A 23 -1.35 -11.74 -11.27
C LEU A 23 0.00 -11.93 -11.99
N ALA A 24 1.11 -11.58 -11.36
CA ALA A 24 2.45 -11.78 -11.92
C ALA A 24 2.89 -13.25 -11.95
N SER A 25 2.30 -14.10 -11.11
CA SER A 25 2.60 -15.53 -11.03
C SER A 25 1.84 -16.39 -12.05
N LEU A 26 0.94 -15.80 -12.83
CA LEU A 26 0.20 -16.51 -13.88
C LEU A 26 1.14 -16.91 -15.02
N GLU A 27 1.02 -18.14 -15.50
CA GLU A 27 1.89 -18.69 -16.55
C GLU A 27 1.65 -18.03 -17.92
N ASN A 28 0.41 -17.61 -18.21
CA ASN A 28 0.04 -16.91 -19.44
C ASN A 28 -1.00 -15.81 -19.17
N PRO A 29 -0.59 -14.68 -18.55
CA PRO A 29 -1.52 -13.60 -18.23
C PRO A 29 -1.95 -12.86 -19.49
N THR A 30 -3.24 -12.60 -19.60
CA THR A 30 -3.82 -11.67 -20.58
C THR A 30 -3.26 -10.26 -20.38
N ASP A 31 -3.36 -9.41 -21.39
CA ASP A 31 -2.88 -8.02 -21.30
C ASP A 31 -3.58 -7.23 -20.18
N ILE A 32 -4.87 -7.50 -19.94
CA ILE A 32 -5.63 -6.92 -18.83
C ILE A 32 -5.04 -7.37 -17.48
N GLN A 33 -4.68 -8.65 -17.34
CA GLN A 33 -4.07 -9.15 -16.10
C GLN A 33 -2.69 -8.53 -15.85
N LYS A 34 -1.90 -8.28 -16.91
CA LYS A 34 -0.63 -7.55 -16.80
C LYS A 34 -0.84 -6.10 -16.38
N GLN A 35 -1.78 -5.39 -17.01
CA GLN A 35 -2.12 -4.01 -16.63
C GLN A 35 -2.64 -3.91 -15.20
N LEU A 36 -3.48 -4.87 -14.77
CA LEU A 36 -3.96 -4.95 -13.40
C LEU A 36 -2.82 -5.21 -12.41
N SER A 37 -1.87 -6.10 -12.74
CA SER A 37 -0.68 -6.36 -11.91
C SER A 37 0.17 -5.10 -11.73
N THR A 38 0.42 -4.36 -12.81
CA THR A 38 1.15 -3.09 -12.77
C THR A 38 0.40 -2.03 -11.96
N THR A 39 -0.92 -1.92 -12.14
CA THR A 39 -1.75 -0.95 -11.42
C THR A 39 -1.78 -1.26 -9.92
N THR A 40 -1.96 -2.53 -9.54
CA THR A 40 -1.93 -2.94 -8.12
C THR A 40 -0.55 -2.73 -7.51
N ASN A 41 0.54 -2.92 -8.27
CA ASN A 41 1.88 -2.58 -7.80
C ASN A 41 2.02 -1.07 -7.52
N ALA A 42 1.56 -0.22 -8.42
CA ALA A 42 1.60 1.24 -8.24
C ALA A 42 0.80 1.69 -7.00
N ILE A 43 -0.37 1.10 -6.78
CA ILE A 43 -1.18 1.36 -5.58
C ILE A 43 -0.43 0.93 -4.31
N ALA A 44 0.22 -0.24 -4.32
CA ALA A 44 1.01 -0.72 -3.18
C ALA A 44 2.17 0.22 -2.83
N VAL A 45 2.86 0.76 -3.84
CA VAL A 45 3.93 1.74 -3.63
C VAL A 45 3.37 3.01 -2.98
N ALA A 46 2.30 3.58 -3.55
CA ALA A 46 1.67 4.78 -3.01
C ALA A 46 1.14 4.57 -1.58
N GLY A 47 0.52 3.41 -1.32
CA GLY A 47 0.05 3.03 0.01
C GLY A 47 1.20 2.87 1.02
N THR A 48 2.33 2.30 0.61
CA THR A 48 3.54 2.21 1.44
C THR A 48 4.09 3.59 1.77
N THR A 49 4.18 4.50 0.80
CA THR A 49 4.57 5.90 1.04
C THR A 49 3.63 6.59 2.03
N ALA A 50 2.32 6.40 1.89
CA ALA A 50 1.34 6.95 2.82
C ALA A 50 1.49 6.38 4.23
N ILE A 51 1.77 5.08 4.39
CA ILE A 51 2.05 4.46 5.69
C ILE A 51 3.24 5.14 6.35
N PHE A 52 4.37 5.30 5.64
CA PHE A 52 5.55 5.93 6.22
C PHE A 52 5.33 7.41 6.57
N GLY A 53 4.63 8.17 5.72
CA GLY A 53 4.27 9.56 6.05
C GLY A 53 3.39 9.66 7.31
N LEU A 54 2.41 8.77 7.45
CA LEU A 54 1.54 8.74 8.63
C LEU A 54 2.26 8.29 9.91
N LEU A 55 3.28 7.43 9.79
CA LEU A 55 4.11 7.02 10.92
C LEU A 55 5.05 8.14 11.37
N ASP A 56 5.61 8.91 10.44
CA ASP A 56 6.48 10.05 10.74
C ASP A 56 5.70 11.15 11.48
N ASP A 57 4.50 11.49 10.98
CA ASP A 57 3.58 12.42 11.64
C ASP A 57 3.20 11.98 13.08
N ASP A 58 3.05 10.67 13.31
CA ASP A 58 2.73 10.11 14.63
C ASP A 58 3.94 10.12 15.59
N LEU A 59 5.17 10.10 15.07
CA LEU A 59 6.41 10.22 15.85
C LEU A 59 6.67 11.67 16.27
N ASP A 60 6.46 12.63 15.37
CA ASP A 60 6.59 14.06 15.66
C ASP A 60 5.57 14.54 16.70
N ASP A 61 4.30 14.11 16.59
CA ASP A 61 3.26 14.41 17.58
C ASP A 61 3.60 13.85 18.97
N GLN A 62 4.25 12.68 19.06
CA GLN A 62 4.69 12.10 20.34
C GLN A 62 5.89 12.82 20.95
N ASN A 63 6.77 13.39 20.11
CA ASN A 63 7.94 14.13 20.58
C ASN A 63 7.62 15.57 20.99
N SER A 64 6.61 16.20 20.38
CA SER A 64 6.17 17.56 20.70
C SER A 64 5.29 17.66 21.98
N GLY A 65 4.93 16.53 22.59
CA GLY A 65 4.09 16.46 23.79
C GLY A 65 4.85 16.37 25.13
N ARG A 66 6.16 16.63 25.16
CA ARG A 66 6.99 16.69 26.38
C ARG A 66 7.46 18.11 26.69
#